data_AF-G9EMJ1-F1
#
_entry.id   AF-G9EMJ1-F1
#
_cell.length_a   1.000
_cell.length_b   1.000
_cell.length_c   1.000
_cell.angle_alpha   90.00
_cell.angle_beta   90.00
_cell.angle_gamma   90.00
#
_symmetry.space_group_name_H-M   'P 1'
#
loop_
_entity.id
_entity.type
_entity.pdbx_description
1 polymer ?
#
loop_
_entity_poly.entity_id
_entity_poly.type
_entity_poly.pdbx_seq_one_letter_code
_entity_poly.pdbx_strand_id
1 'polypeptide(L)' 'MNSIQEKLGVTATVANPFSNMSLGKKAHLDSINNDAPSLMVACGLALRNIE' A
#
# COMPACT_ATOMS: atom_id res chain seq x y z
N MET A 1 -0.92 13.49 5.78
CA MET A 1 -2.33 13.07 5.63
C MET A 1 -3.32 14.18 5.98
N ASN A 2 -3.18 14.83 7.15
CA ASN A 2 -4.20 15.73 7.68
C ASN A 2 -4.49 16.96 6.80
N SER A 3 -3.49 17.53 6.12
CA SER A 3 -3.68 18.73 5.29
C SER A 3 -4.52 18.49 4.03
N ILE A 4 -4.56 17.26 3.49
CA ILE A 4 -5.39 16.96 2.31
C ILE A 4 -6.82 16.68 2.76
N GLN A 5 -6.98 15.91 3.83
CA GLN A 5 -8.29 15.60 4.42
C GLN A 5 -9.02 16.87 4.89
N GLU A 6 -8.32 17.76 5.59
CA GLU A 6 -8.87 19.03 6.08
C GLU A 6 -9.26 19.96 4.93
N LYS A 7 -8.46 20.01 3.86
CA LYS A 7 -8.75 20.85 2.69
C LYS A 7 -9.91 20.35 1.84
N LEU A 8 -10.07 19.03 1.72
CA LEU A 8 -11.15 18.44 0.93
C LEU A 8 -12.43 18.19 1.75
N GLY A 9 -12.34 18.15 3.08
CA GLY A 9 -13.46 17.73 3.93
C GLY A 9 -13.85 16.26 3.73
N VAL A 10 -12.95 15.43 3.17
CA VAL A 10 -13.18 14.02 2.84
C VAL A 10 -12.15 13.17 3.56
N THR A 11 -12.59 12.03 4.11
CA THR A 11 -11.70 11.04 4.71
C THR A 11 -10.73 10.49 3.67
N ALA A 12 -9.44 10.58 3.95
CA ALA A 12 -8.39 10.05 3.09
C ALA A 12 -7.38 9.26 3.93
N THR A 13 -6.91 8.14 3.39
CA THR A 13 -5.87 7.31 4.01
C THR A 13 -4.73 7.02 3.04
N VAL A 14 -3.54 6.74 3.55
CA VAL A 14 -2.42 6.29 2.72
C VAL A 14 -2.71 4.86 2.26
N ALA A 15 -2.62 4.62 0.96
CA ALA A 15 -2.82 3.28 0.42
C ALA A 15 -1.67 2.34 0.80
N ASN A 16 -2.01 1.15 1.29
CA ASN A 16 -1.07 0.05 1.49
C ASN A 16 -1.70 -1.24 0.94
N PRO A 17 -1.22 -1.77 -0.21
CA PRO A 17 -1.79 -2.98 -0.81
C PRO A 17 -1.44 -4.26 -0.04
N PHE A 18 -0.50 -4.21 0.91
CA PHE A 18 -0.01 -5.38 1.65
C PHE A 18 -0.63 -5.54 3.05
N SER A 19 -1.44 -4.59 3.52
CA SER A 19 -2.00 -4.61 4.89
C SER A 19 -2.83 -5.85 5.22
N ASN A 20 -3.39 -6.52 4.21
CA ASN A 20 -4.18 -7.75 4.37
C ASN A 20 -3.49 -8.98 3.74
N MET A 21 -2.19 -8.91 3.47
CA MET A 21 -1.41 -10.00 2.84
C MET A 21 -0.50 -10.69 3.86
N SER A 22 -0.29 -11.99 3.69
CA SER A 22 0.74 -12.72 4.43
C SER A 22 2.09 -12.52 3.76
N LEU A 23 3.05 -11.92 4.48
CA LEU A 23 4.39 -11.65 3.96
C LEU A 23 5.33 -12.84 4.26
N GLY A 24 6.15 -13.20 3.28
CA GLY A 24 7.15 -14.26 3.43
C GLY A 24 8.29 -13.85 4.37
N LYS A 25 8.96 -14.83 4.98
CA LYS A 25 10.06 -14.60 5.95
C LYS A 25 11.25 -13.80 5.42
N LYS A 26 11.42 -13.72 4.09
CA LYS A 26 12.49 -12.95 3.41
C LYS A 26 12.08 -11.50 3.11
N ALA A 27 10.82 -11.14 3.33
CA ALA A 27 10.29 -9.82 3.07
C ALA A 27 10.59 -8.89 4.24
N HIS A 28 11.19 -7.73 3.98
CA HIS A 28 11.48 -6.74 5.02
C HIS A 28 10.26 -5.81 5.20
N LEU A 29 9.49 -6.07 6.24
CA LEU A 29 8.20 -5.43 6.52
C LEU A 29 8.28 -3.90 6.55
N ASP A 30 9.28 -3.34 7.22
CA ASP A 30 9.39 -1.88 7.40
C ASP A 30 9.63 -1.16 6.08
N SER A 31 10.55 -1.65 5.25
CA SER A 31 10.79 -1.12 3.90
C SER A 31 9.56 -1.25 3.02
N ILE A 32 8.90 -2.42 3.05
CA ILE A 32 7.69 -2.63 2.25
C ILE A 32 6.58 -1.69 2.67
N ASN A 33 6.35 -1.47 3.98
CA ASN A 33 5.32 -0.54 4.45
C ASN A 33 5.63 0.91 4.07
N ASN A 34 6.90 1.31 4.07
CA ASN A 34 7.31 2.64 3.63
C ASN A 34 7.08 2.84 2.12
N ASP A 35 7.41 1.82 1.32
CA ASP A 35 7.30 1.87 -0.14
C ASP A 35 5.91 1.45 -0.66
N ALA A 36 5.05 0.92 0.21
CA ALA A 36 3.73 0.37 -0.11
C ALA A 36 2.86 1.25 -1.02
N PRO A 37 2.77 2.58 -0.81
CA PRO A 37 1.97 3.44 -1.69
C PRO A 37 2.52 3.48 -3.12
N SER A 38 3.84 3.45 -3.28
CA SER A 38 4.50 3.47 -4.59
C SER A 38 4.35 2.14 -5.34
N LEU A 39 4.24 1.04 -4.58
CA LEU A 39 4.14 -0.32 -5.12
C LEU A 39 2.71 -0.70 -5.56
N MET A 40 1.72 0.18 -5.43
CA MET A 40 0.31 -0.14 -5.72
C MET A 40 0.09 -0.59 -7.18
N VAL A 41 0.79 0.03 -8.14
CA VAL A 41 0.72 -0.35 -9.56
C VAL A 41 1.41 -1.70 -9.79
N ALA A 42 2.61 -1.89 -9.22
CA ALA A 42 3.34 -3.14 -9.34
C ALA A 42 2.58 -4.31 -8.71
N CYS A 43 1.97 -4.09 -7.54
CA CYS A 43 1.09 -5.05 -6.90
C CYS A 43 -0.08 -5.41 -7.81
N GLY A 44 -0.79 -4.42 -8.37
CA GLY A 44 -1.89 -4.67 -9.32
C GLY A 44 -1.48 -5.47 -10.56
N LEU A 45 -0.30 -5.21 -11.13
CA LEU A 45 0.25 -6.01 -12.23
C LEU A 45 0.56 -7.45 -11.82
N ALA A 46 1.13 -7.64 -10.62
CA ALA A 46 1.38 -8.97 -10.06
C ALA A 46 0.07 -9.73 -9.80
N LEU A 47 -0.97 -9.06 -9.31
CA LEU A 47 -2.30 -9.64 -9.07
C LEU A 47 -2.98 -10.14 -10.35
N ARG A 48 -2.53 -9.73 -11.54
CA ARG A 48 -3.05 -10.27 -12.81
C ARG A 48 -2.52 -11.68 -13.11
N ASN A 49 -1.38 -12.05 -12.52
CA ASN A 49 -0.66 -13.30 -12.79
C ASN A 49 -0.53 -14.17 -11.52
N ILE A 50 -1.41 -13.95 -10.54
CA ILE A 50 -1.62 -14.88 -9.44
C ILE A 50 -2.77 -15.83 -9.83
N GLU A 51 -2.55 -17.11 -9.59
CA GLU A 51 -3.52 -18.20 -9.72
C GLU A 51 -3.83 -18.78 -8.34
#